data_AF-A0A158AR70-F1
#
_entry.id   AF-A0A158AR70-F1
#
_cell.length_a   1.000
_cell.length_b   1.000
_cell.length_c   1.000
_cell.angle_alpha   90.00
_cell.angle_beta   90.00
_cell.angle_gamma   90.00
#
_symmetry.space_group_name_H-M   'P 1'
#
loop_
_entity.id
_entity.type
_entity.pdbx_description
1 polymer ?
#
loop_
_entity_poly.entity_id
_entity_poly.type
_entity_poly.pdbx_seq_one_letter_code
_entity_poly.pdbx_strand_id
1 'polypeptide(L)'
;MNIVFPAQTPVYLGDRRALAFQALVDGEPIECTISAEALEDHFGAESSREDDLQHAFENNRAVIEGAAEQLLTSVGCRPVVLRSGYFRCSGGGTSAGMRVRSQNKEPIHKEPNDARHALRRNRSAAAGSDSR
;
A
#
# COMPACT_ATOMS: atom_id res chain seq x y z
N MET A 1 8.50 15.05 12.99
CA MET A 1 7.70 14.45 14.05
C MET A 1 8.50 13.27 14.56
N ASN A 2 8.96 13.34 15.79
CA ASN A 2 9.68 12.26 16.46
C ASN A 2 8.65 11.40 17.20
N ILE A 3 8.37 10.22 16.69
CA ILE A 3 7.40 9.30 17.28
C ILE A 3 8.17 8.16 17.93
N VAL A 4 7.93 7.94 19.23
CA VAL A 4 8.59 6.89 20.01
C VAL A 4 7.51 6.03 20.65
N PHE A 5 7.58 4.73 20.46
CA PHE A 5 6.67 3.79 21.11
C PHE A 5 7.36 3.19 22.35
N PRO A 6 6.92 3.52 23.57
CA PRO A 6 7.47 2.91 24.77
C PRO A 6 7.14 1.41 24.79
N ALA A 7 8.06 0.59 25.28
CA ALA A 7 7.92 -0.87 25.45
C ALA A 7 6.92 -1.26 26.57
N GLN A 8 5.76 -0.62 26.59
CA GLN A 8 4.69 -0.86 27.55
C GLN A 8 3.73 -1.93 27.02
N THR A 9 3.19 -2.71 27.93
CA THR A 9 2.14 -3.68 27.63
C THR A 9 0.84 -2.95 27.28
N PRO A 10 0.17 -3.33 26.18
CA PRO A 10 -1.11 -2.74 25.83
C PRO A 10 -2.20 -3.10 26.84
N VAL A 11 -3.08 -2.14 27.12
CA VAL A 11 -4.22 -2.30 28.03
C VAL A 11 -5.42 -2.86 27.26
N TYR A 12 -6.01 -3.95 27.75
CA TYR A 12 -7.22 -4.49 27.15
C TYR A 12 -8.48 -3.71 27.55
N LEU A 13 -9.19 -3.24 26.52
CA LEU A 13 -10.45 -2.51 26.63
C LEU A 13 -11.60 -3.48 26.31
N GLY A 14 -12.09 -4.18 27.34
CA GLY A 14 -13.15 -5.20 27.18
C GLY A 14 -14.44 -4.67 26.54
N ASP A 15 -14.85 -3.46 26.87
CA ASP A 15 -16.08 -2.84 26.32
C ASP A 15 -15.98 -2.58 24.81
N ARG A 16 -14.76 -2.31 24.32
CA ARG A 16 -14.49 -2.00 22.91
C ARG A 16 -13.89 -3.18 22.16
N ARG A 17 -13.58 -4.28 22.86
CA ARG A 17 -12.76 -5.41 22.38
C ARG A 17 -11.55 -4.89 21.60
N ALA A 18 -10.67 -4.18 22.29
CA ALA A 18 -9.55 -3.51 21.69
C ALA A 18 -8.35 -3.45 22.64
N LEU A 19 -7.16 -3.22 22.11
CA LEU A 19 -5.95 -2.97 22.87
C LEU A 19 -5.54 -1.50 22.75
N ALA A 20 -5.30 -0.85 23.88
CA ALA A 20 -4.79 0.52 23.94
C ALA A 20 -3.29 0.52 24.29
N PHE A 21 -2.50 1.28 23.54
CA PHE A 21 -1.08 1.47 23.76
C PHE A 21 -0.72 2.95 23.59
N GLN A 22 0.40 3.36 24.17
CA GLN A 22 0.83 4.76 24.12
C GLN A 22 1.88 4.97 23.02
N ALA A 23 1.85 6.14 22.40
CA ALA A 23 2.89 6.64 21.51
C ALA A 23 3.32 8.02 21.98
N LEU A 24 4.61 8.27 22.09
CA LEU A 24 5.15 9.59 22.42
C LEU A 24 5.44 10.33 21.12
N VAL A 25 4.65 11.38 20.85
CA VAL A 25 4.82 12.25 19.69
C VAL A 25 5.46 13.54 20.12
N ASP A 26 6.70 13.79 19.72
CA ASP A 26 7.47 14.99 20.12
C ASP A 26 7.49 15.20 21.65
N GLY A 27 7.39 14.11 22.42
CA GLY A 27 7.34 14.09 23.88
C GLY A 27 5.94 14.03 24.49
N GLU A 28 4.88 14.18 23.71
CA GLU A 28 3.49 14.12 24.17
C GLU A 28 2.93 12.69 24.09
N PRO A 29 2.37 12.13 25.17
CA PRO A 29 1.75 10.81 25.15
C PRO A 29 0.39 10.86 24.45
N ILE A 30 0.29 10.16 23.33
CA ILE A 30 -0.92 9.99 22.53
C ILE A 30 -1.42 8.55 22.68
N GLU A 31 -2.71 8.42 23.00
CA GLU A 31 -3.39 7.12 23.06
C GLU A 31 -3.64 6.59 21.66
N CYS A 32 -3.14 5.38 21.40
CA CYS A 32 -3.39 4.61 20.19
C CYS A 32 -4.20 3.37 20.56
N THR A 33 -5.18 3.02 19.76
CA THR A 33 -6.01 1.83 20.00
C THR A 33 -6.05 0.95 18.76
N ILE A 34 -5.91 -0.37 18.92
CA ILE A 34 -6.13 -1.35 17.85
C ILE A 34 -7.32 -2.25 18.21
N SER A 35 -8.26 -2.40 17.29
CA SER A 35 -9.44 -3.26 17.50
C SER A 35 -9.08 -4.75 17.43
N ALA A 36 -9.78 -5.59 18.20
CA ALA A 36 -9.67 -7.04 18.12
C ALA A 36 -9.91 -7.56 16.70
N GLU A 37 -10.89 -7.01 15.98
CA GLU A 37 -11.17 -7.35 14.57
C GLU A 37 -9.92 -7.22 13.69
N ALA A 38 -9.09 -6.19 13.92
CA ALA A 38 -7.87 -6.00 13.15
C ALA A 38 -6.80 -7.05 13.52
N LEU A 39 -6.69 -7.37 14.81
CA LEU A 39 -5.76 -8.38 15.33
C LEU A 39 -6.11 -9.78 14.83
N GLU A 40 -7.39 -10.11 14.77
CA GLU A 40 -7.90 -11.38 14.24
C GLU A 40 -7.68 -11.47 12.72
N ASP A 41 -8.14 -10.46 11.96
CA ASP A 41 -8.13 -10.50 10.50
C ASP A 41 -6.72 -10.42 9.89
N HIS A 42 -5.80 -9.67 10.52
CA HIS A 42 -4.51 -9.30 9.92
C HIS A 42 -3.29 -9.81 10.67
N PHE A 43 -3.41 -10.06 11.98
CA PHE A 43 -2.27 -10.39 12.85
C PHE A 43 -2.37 -11.78 13.47
N GLY A 44 -3.43 -12.54 13.16
CA GLY A 44 -3.58 -13.93 13.53
C GLY A 44 -3.94 -14.17 14.99
N ALA A 45 -4.66 -13.23 15.63
CA ALA A 45 -5.21 -13.50 16.96
C ALA A 45 -6.22 -14.67 16.91
N GLU A 46 -6.05 -15.65 17.80
CA GLU A 46 -6.93 -16.84 17.85
C GLU A 46 -8.34 -16.51 18.36
N SER A 47 -8.47 -15.47 19.19
CA SER A 47 -9.75 -15.01 19.73
C SER A 47 -9.71 -13.54 20.14
N SER A 48 -10.90 -12.99 20.41
CA SER A 48 -11.07 -11.65 20.98
C SER A 48 -10.81 -11.61 22.49
N ARG A 49 -10.00 -12.53 23.01
CA ARG A 49 -9.63 -12.62 24.43
C ARG A 49 -8.36 -11.82 24.67
N GLU A 50 -8.24 -11.28 25.88
CA GLU A 50 -7.08 -10.45 26.25
C GLU A 50 -5.74 -11.10 25.93
N ASP A 51 -5.52 -12.35 26.37
CA ASP A 51 -4.26 -13.07 26.16
C ASP A 51 -3.93 -13.24 24.67
N ASP A 52 -4.90 -13.68 23.87
CA ASP A 52 -4.72 -13.94 22.43
C ASP A 52 -4.43 -12.65 21.67
N LEU A 53 -5.11 -11.55 22.05
CA LEU A 53 -4.90 -10.23 21.46
C LEU A 53 -3.54 -9.65 21.85
N GLN A 54 -3.14 -9.76 23.13
CA GLN A 54 -1.84 -9.29 23.59
C GLN A 54 -0.70 -10.07 22.91
N HIS A 55 -0.84 -11.39 22.80
CA HIS A 55 0.12 -12.24 22.11
C HIS A 55 0.24 -11.88 20.62
N ALA A 56 -0.88 -11.66 19.92
CA ALA A 56 -0.87 -11.21 18.53
C ALA A 56 -0.26 -9.82 18.37
N PHE A 57 -0.51 -8.91 19.31
CA PHE A 57 0.08 -7.58 19.33
C PHE A 57 1.61 -7.64 19.51
N GLU A 58 2.12 -8.35 20.52
CA GLU A 58 3.55 -8.43 20.79
C GLU A 58 4.32 -9.08 19.63
N ASN A 59 3.78 -10.15 19.04
CA ASN A 59 4.39 -10.81 17.88
C ASN A 59 4.46 -9.93 16.63
N ASN A 60 3.54 -8.98 16.49
CA ASN A 60 3.44 -8.09 15.33
C ASN A 60 3.66 -6.61 15.67
N ARG A 61 4.29 -6.36 16.82
CA ARG A 61 4.39 -5.03 17.43
C ARG A 61 5.00 -4.00 16.49
N ALA A 62 6.10 -4.36 15.82
CA ALA A 62 6.78 -3.46 14.88
C ALA A 62 5.88 -3.03 13.70
N VAL A 63 5.00 -3.93 13.23
CA VAL A 63 4.08 -3.62 12.11
C VAL A 63 2.94 -2.72 12.60
N ILE A 64 2.41 -2.99 13.80
CA ILE A 64 1.32 -2.21 14.40
C ILE A 64 1.81 -0.80 14.77
N GLU A 65 3.00 -0.68 15.36
CA GLU A 65 3.64 0.60 15.68
C GLU A 65 3.94 1.40 14.41
N GLY A 66 4.48 0.78 13.35
CA GLY A 66 4.68 1.45 12.07
C GLY A 66 3.37 1.96 11.44
N ALA A 67 2.28 1.18 11.54
CA ALA A 67 0.96 1.61 11.09
C ALA A 67 0.43 2.78 11.92
N ALA A 68 0.60 2.75 13.25
CA ALA A 68 0.26 3.85 14.13
C ALA A 68 1.07 5.11 13.80
N GLU A 69 2.37 4.97 13.53
CA GLU A 69 3.27 6.06 13.16
C GLU A 69 2.81 6.78 11.88
N GLN A 70 2.46 6.01 10.85
CA GLN A 70 1.93 6.55 9.59
C GLN A 70 0.61 7.31 9.81
N LEU A 71 -0.27 6.76 10.64
CA LEU A 71 -1.56 7.37 10.95
C LEU A 71 -1.39 8.64 11.78
N LEU A 72 -0.56 8.60 12.83
CA LEU A 72 -0.19 9.75 13.65
C LEU A 72 0.47 10.85 12.79
N THR A 73 1.36 10.50 11.87
CA THR A 73 1.95 11.48 10.93
C THR A 73 0.89 12.15 10.06
N SER A 74 -0.16 11.41 9.68
CA SER A 74 -1.25 11.92 8.84
C SER A 74 -2.24 12.80 9.64
N VAL A 75 -2.53 12.45 10.89
CA VAL A 75 -3.54 13.15 11.71
C VAL A 75 -2.97 14.15 12.71
N GLY A 76 -1.66 14.11 12.97
CA GLY A 76 -0.94 14.85 14.01
C GLY A 76 -1.00 14.20 15.40
N CYS A 77 -0.82 15.00 16.45
CA CYS A 77 -0.90 14.61 17.86
C CYS A 77 -2.35 14.36 18.33
N ARG A 78 -3.07 13.45 17.66
CA ARG A 78 -4.46 13.10 18.00
C ARG A 78 -4.58 11.61 18.26
N PRO A 79 -5.48 11.18 19.17
CA PRO A 79 -5.75 9.77 19.39
C PRO A 79 -6.17 9.07 18.10
N VAL A 80 -5.60 7.90 17.84
CA VAL A 80 -5.84 7.13 16.63
C VAL A 80 -6.40 5.75 16.94
N VAL A 81 -7.27 5.26 16.06
CA VAL A 81 -7.84 3.93 16.15
C VAL A 81 -7.52 3.14 14.89
N LEU A 82 -6.72 2.09 15.04
CA LEU A 82 -6.37 1.12 14.02
C LEU A 82 -7.49 0.07 13.93
N ARG A 83 -8.29 0.17 12.88
CA ARG A 83 -9.37 -0.79 12.55
C ARG A 83 -8.93 -1.70 11.40
N SER A 84 -9.57 -2.86 11.26
CA SER A 84 -9.33 -3.81 10.15
C SER A 84 -9.36 -3.09 8.78
N GLY A 85 -10.32 -2.19 8.57
CA GLY A 85 -10.42 -1.38 7.34
C GLY A 85 -9.19 -0.51 7.01
N TYR A 86 -8.41 -0.08 8.01
CA TYR A 86 -7.17 0.65 7.76
C TYR A 86 -6.12 -0.26 7.10
N PHE A 87 -5.90 -1.45 7.65
CA PHE A 87 -4.93 -2.43 7.15
C PHE A 87 -5.28 -2.97 5.76
N ARG A 88 -6.57 -3.03 5.44
CA ARG A 88 -7.06 -3.42 4.10
C ARG A 88 -6.70 -2.41 3.01
N CYS A 89 -6.51 -1.13 3.36
CA CYS A 89 -6.26 -0.05 2.42
C CYS A 89 -4.83 0.48 2.46
N SER A 90 -4.13 0.38 3.60
CA SER A 90 -2.73 0.78 3.75
C SER A 90 -1.74 -0.27 3.22
N GLY A 91 -2.21 -1.50 2.96
CA GLY A 91 -1.47 -2.56 2.27
C GLY A 91 -1.51 -2.40 0.74
N GLY A 92 -0.59 -1.59 0.19
CA GLY A 92 -0.20 -1.71 -1.21
C GLY A 92 0.50 -3.06 -1.46
N GLY A 93 -0.29 -4.11 -1.72
CA GLY A 93 0.15 -5.48 -2.04
C GLY A 93 0.23 -6.37 -0.79
N THR A 94 -0.36 -7.57 -0.69
CA THR A 94 -0.85 -8.58 -1.65
C THR A 94 -1.95 -9.35 -0.89
N SER A 95 -3.17 -9.63 -1.36
CA SER A 95 -3.56 -10.31 -2.59
C SER A 95 -5.03 -9.99 -2.94
N ALA A 96 -5.22 -9.07 -3.89
CA ALA A 96 -6.35 -9.23 -4.79
C ALA A 96 -6.04 -10.40 -5.72
N GLY A 97 -7.09 -11.14 -6.06
CA GLY A 97 -7.04 -12.31 -6.89
C GLY A 97 -6.17 -12.16 -8.12
N MET A 98 -5.62 -13.32 -8.49
CA MET A 98 -5.10 -13.62 -9.80
C MET A 98 -5.91 -12.97 -10.92
N ARG A 99 -5.33 -11.94 -11.56
CA ARG A 99 -5.50 -11.74 -13.00
C ARG A 99 -4.28 -11.01 -13.56
N VAL A 100 -3.35 -11.81 -14.07
CA VAL A 100 -2.25 -11.37 -14.92
C VAL A 100 -2.82 -10.56 -16.09
N ARG A 101 -2.44 -9.29 -16.18
CA ARG A 101 -2.29 -8.61 -17.47
C ARG A 101 -0.89 -8.03 -17.52
N SER A 102 -0.02 -8.82 -18.14
CA SER A 102 1.31 -8.43 -18.60
C SER A 102 1.24 -7.12 -19.38
N GLN A 103 1.99 -6.12 -18.96
CA GLN A 103 2.43 -5.01 -19.81
C GLN A 103 3.88 -4.67 -19.44
N ASN A 104 4.83 -5.40 -20.04
CA ASN A 104 6.19 -4.88 -20.26
C ASN A 104 6.10 -3.90 -21.44
N LYS A 105 6.50 -2.63 -21.25
CA LYS A 105 7.84 -2.06 -21.55
C LYS A 105 8.12 -2.11 -23.06
N GLU A 106 8.21 -0.99 -23.78
CA GLU A 106 9.35 -0.07 -23.78
C GLU A 106 9.03 1.38 -24.24
N PRO A 107 9.90 2.36 -23.94
CA PRO A 107 9.75 3.76 -24.34
C PRO A 107 10.66 4.11 -25.53
N ILE A 108 10.13 4.63 -26.64
CA ILE A 108 10.97 5.30 -27.66
C ILE A 108 10.21 6.48 -28.29
N HIS A 109 10.68 7.67 -27.95
CA HIS A 109 10.78 8.95 -28.67
C HIS A 109 9.92 9.23 -29.93
N LYS A 110 9.27 10.41 -29.89
CA LYS A 110 9.11 11.51 -30.90
C LYS A 110 9.17 11.11 -32.39
N GLU A 111 8.22 11.46 -33.25
CA GLU A 111 7.87 12.82 -33.72
C GLU A 111 6.57 12.75 -34.58
N PRO A 112 5.91 13.90 -34.88
CA PRO A 112 4.69 13.96 -35.67
C PRO A 112 5.01 14.04 -37.17
N ASN A 113 4.20 13.42 -38.03
CA ASN A 113 4.32 13.61 -39.48
C ASN A 113 2.94 13.90 -40.09
N ASP A 114 2.55 15.16 -39.97
CA ASP A 114 1.61 15.81 -40.87
C ASP A 114 2.30 16.10 -42.21
N ALA A 115 1.51 15.94 -43.28
CA ALA A 115 1.77 16.40 -44.64
C ALA A 115 2.88 15.69 -45.45
N ARG A 116 2.45 15.02 -46.53
CA ARG A 116 2.82 15.46 -47.89
C ARG A 116 1.95 14.81 -48.96
N HIS A 117 0.95 15.60 -49.34
CA HIS A 117 0.45 15.69 -50.70
C HIS A 117 1.61 15.89 -51.70
N ALA A 118 1.34 15.49 -52.95
CA ALA A 118 1.93 16.01 -54.18
C ALA A 118 3.17 15.30 -54.77
N LEU A 119 2.88 14.53 -55.84
CA LEU A 119 3.21 14.90 -57.23
C LEU A 119 4.56 14.46 -57.83
N ARG A 120 4.42 14.03 -59.10
CA ARG A 120 5.37 13.97 -60.23
C ARG A 120 6.26 12.72 -60.29
N ARG A 121 5.98 11.80 -61.22
CA ARG A 121 6.23 11.81 -62.70
C ARG A 121 7.69 11.53 -63.06
N ASN A 122 7.79 10.76 -64.15
CA ASN A 122 8.91 10.57 -65.07
C ASN A 122 10.03 9.65 -64.55
N ARG A 123 10.62 8.77 -65.34
CA ARG A 123 10.52 8.43 -66.78
C ARG A 123 11.44 7.20 -66.96
N SER A 124 11.17 6.39 -67.99
CA SER A 124 12.20 5.81 -68.90
C SER A 124 13.25 4.86 -68.29
N ALA A 125 13.66 3.74 -68.87
CA ALA A 125 13.47 3.14 -70.18
C ALA A 125 14.09 1.73 -70.13
N ALA A 126 13.75 0.91 -71.13
CA ALA A 126 14.63 -0.07 -71.79
C ALA A 126 15.05 -1.30 -70.94
N ALA A 127 15.22 -2.51 -71.47
CA ALA A 127 15.18 -3.05 -72.82
C ALA A 127 15.06 -4.57 -72.70
N GLY A 128 14.49 -5.21 -73.73
CA GLY A 128 14.83 -6.56 -74.20
C GLY A 128 14.48 -7.72 -73.25
N SER A 129 14.18 -8.93 -73.70
CA SER A 129 14.37 -9.59 -75.01
C SER A 129 13.41 -10.81 -74.96
N ASP A 130 12.62 -11.07 -75.99
CA ASP A 130 12.95 -12.03 -77.06
C ASP A 130 13.01 -13.48 -76.53
N SER A 131 11.97 -14.30 -76.73
CA SER A 131 11.89 -15.45 -77.65
C SER A 131 11.12 -16.54 -76.87
N ARG A 132 10.26 -17.42 -77.39
CA ARG A 132 9.85 -17.89 -78.72
C ARG A 132 8.50 -18.59 -78.55
#